data_AF-A0A7X3TXT7-F1
#
_entry.id   AF-A0A7X3TXT7-F1
#
_cell.length_a   1.000
_cell.length_b   1.000
_cell.length_c   1.000
_cell.angle_alpha   90.00
_cell.angle_beta   90.00
_cell.angle_gamma   90.00
#
_symmetry.space_group_name_H-M   'P 1'
#
loop_
_entity.id
_entity.type
_entity.pdbx_description
1 polymer ?
#
loop_
_entity_poly.entity_id
_entity_poly.type
_entity_poly.pdbx_seq_one_letter_code
_entity_poly.pdbx_strand_id
1 'polypeptide(L)'
;MGAAAGGAVAHAGTTEVVSSLHRDGSPVENDLMLGTFVVIEADNDYVRHCFEEYRMLPDSSFRYGALYRPTHMIGLELGVSVASAALRGEPTGAPTGFRADVVAGAKRPLARGEVLDGEGGYMVWGRQVPAADSLASGGLPLGLASGVPLTRDIAEGELLSWSDAAIDDADPAVRIRREMEAAFGRANTPPESHAA
;
A
#
# COMPACT_ATOMS: atom_id res chain seq x y z
N MET A 1 -5.69 -14.24 -5.40
CA MET A 1 -5.83 -15.58 -4.79
C MET A 1 -4.50 -16.00 -4.17
N GLY A 2 -4.53 -16.73 -3.05
CA GLY A 2 -3.31 -17.25 -2.42
C GLY A 2 -2.58 -18.29 -3.28
N ALA A 3 -1.28 -18.47 -3.07
CA ALA A 3 -0.45 -19.43 -3.82
C ALA A 3 -1.01 -20.88 -3.77
N ALA A 4 -1.52 -21.31 -2.63
CA ALA A 4 -2.15 -22.63 -2.46
C ALA A 4 -3.43 -22.82 -3.29
N ALA A 5 -4.07 -21.73 -3.73
CA ALA A 5 -5.24 -21.73 -4.60
C ALA A 5 -4.88 -21.43 -6.07
N GLY A 6 -3.59 -21.50 -6.44
CA GLY A 6 -3.12 -21.23 -7.81
C GLY A 6 -2.93 -19.75 -8.13
N GLY A 7 -2.99 -18.86 -7.13
CA GLY A 7 -2.74 -17.43 -7.33
C GLY A 7 -1.30 -16.99 -7.02
N ALA A 8 -1.05 -15.68 -7.05
CA ALA A 8 0.28 -15.10 -6.89
C ALA A 8 0.54 -14.45 -5.52
N VAL A 9 -0.49 -14.23 -4.68
CA VAL A 9 -0.30 -13.62 -3.36
C VAL A 9 0.07 -14.66 -2.31
N ALA A 10 0.87 -14.27 -1.33
CA ALA A 10 1.37 -15.19 -0.30
C ALA A 10 0.26 -15.66 0.66
N HIS A 11 -0.70 -14.78 1.00
CA HIS A 11 -1.78 -15.07 1.95
C HIS A 11 -3.07 -14.29 1.61
N ALA A 12 -4.17 -14.58 2.30
CA ALA A 12 -5.40 -13.81 2.23
C ALA A 12 -5.28 -12.47 2.98
N GLY A 13 -6.09 -11.47 2.61
CA GLY A 13 -6.02 -10.13 3.22
C GLY A 13 -4.82 -9.28 2.78
N THR A 14 -4.23 -9.60 1.62
CA THR A 14 -3.13 -8.84 1.01
C THR A 14 -3.65 -7.67 0.18
N THR A 15 -3.03 -6.50 0.32
CA THR A 15 -3.13 -5.40 -0.66
C THR A 15 -2.02 -5.57 -1.68
N GLU A 16 -2.36 -5.50 -2.97
CA GLU A 16 -1.40 -5.71 -4.05
C GLU A 16 -1.72 -4.81 -5.25
N VAL A 17 -0.69 -4.53 -6.05
CA VAL A 17 -0.82 -3.84 -7.34
C VAL A 17 -0.55 -4.81 -8.49
N VAL A 18 -1.22 -4.60 -9.61
CA VAL A 18 -1.01 -5.37 -10.84
C VAL A 18 -0.51 -4.45 -11.94
N SER A 19 0.36 -4.96 -12.81
CA SER A 19 0.84 -4.17 -13.94
C SER A 19 -0.25 -4.09 -15.01
N SER A 20 -0.44 -2.89 -15.57
CA SER A 20 -1.25 -2.67 -16.78
C SER A 20 -0.52 -3.05 -18.07
N LEU A 21 0.74 -3.50 -17.98
CA LEU A 21 1.56 -3.87 -19.12
C LEU A 21 2.08 -5.30 -18.96
N HIS A 22 2.19 -5.98 -20.08
CA HIS A 22 2.98 -7.20 -20.20
C HIS A 22 4.48 -6.86 -20.18
N ARG A 23 5.33 -7.88 -20.05
CA ARG A 23 6.79 -7.71 -19.98
C ARG A 23 7.40 -7.15 -21.27
N ASP A 24 6.73 -7.34 -22.40
CA ASP A 24 7.10 -6.76 -23.69
C ASP A 24 6.58 -5.32 -23.90
N GLY A 25 5.89 -4.76 -22.89
CA GLY A 25 5.31 -3.42 -22.92
C GLY A 25 3.96 -3.33 -23.61
N SER A 26 3.39 -4.44 -24.10
CA SER A 26 2.02 -4.43 -24.63
C SER A 26 0.98 -4.25 -23.50
N PRO A 27 -0.16 -3.60 -23.77
CA PRO A 27 -1.19 -3.37 -22.76
C PRO A 27 -1.90 -4.68 -22.38
N VAL A 28 -2.24 -4.80 -21.10
CA VAL A 28 -3.13 -5.85 -20.61
C VAL A 28 -4.57 -5.51 -20.99
N GLU A 29 -5.34 -6.47 -21.48
CA GLU A 29 -6.76 -6.25 -21.76
C GLU A 29 -7.52 -5.97 -20.45
N ASN A 30 -8.39 -4.95 -20.45
CA ASN A 30 -9.14 -4.50 -19.26
C ASN A 30 -8.22 -4.21 -18.06
N ASP A 31 -7.10 -3.53 -18.33
CA ASP A 31 -6.17 -3.16 -17.28
C ASP A 31 -6.77 -2.19 -16.24
N LEU A 32 -6.05 -2.06 -15.13
CA LEU A 32 -6.47 -1.31 -13.95
C LEU A 32 -5.72 0.00 -13.75
N MET A 33 -5.14 0.58 -14.82
CA MET A 33 -4.31 1.80 -14.71
C MET A 33 -5.03 2.95 -14.00
N LEU A 34 -6.35 3.06 -14.21
CA LEU A 34 -7.21 4.06 -13.58
C LEU A 34 -8.22 3.44 -12.61
N GLY A 35 -8.15 2.13 -12.38
CA GLY A 35 -9.21 1.35 -11.74
C GLY A 35 -8.79 0.74 -10.41
N THR A 36 -9.74 0.04 -9.79
CA THR A 36 -9.50 -0.78 -8.59
C THR A 36 -10.26 -2.10 -8.70
N PHE A 37 -9.85 -3.06 -7.89
CA PHE A 37 -10.52 -4.35 -7.79
C PHE A 37 -10.45 -4.90 -6.37
N VAL A 38 -11.37 -5.79 -6.03
CA VAL A 38 -11.35 -6.59 -4.81
C VAL A 38 -11.66 -8.02 -5.19
N VAL A 39 -10.80 -8.96 -4.77
CA VAL A 39 -11.06 -10.40 -4.88
C VAL A 39 -11.64 -10.90 -3.58
N ILE A 40 -12.77 -11.59 -3.66
CA ILE A 40 -13.56 -12.08 -2.54
C ILE A 40 -13.53 -13.60 -2.58
N GLU A 41 -13.29 -14.23 -1.44
CA GLU A 41 -13.40 -15.68 -1.28
C GLU A 41 -14.79 -16.05 -0.76
N ALA A 42 -15.42 -17.06 -1.37
CA ALA A 42 -16.66 -17.63 -0.87
C ALA A 42 -16.43 -18.37 0.45
N ASP A 43 -17.28 -18.10 1.42
CA ASP A 43 -17.25 -18.70 2.76
C ASP A 43 -17.97 -20.07 2.83
N ASN A 44 -18.84 -20.35 1.86
CA ASN A 44 -19.58 -21.61 1.75
C ASN A 44 -20.03 -21.90 0.30
N ASP A 45 -20.58 -23.10 0.06
CA ASP A 45 -21.01 -23.55 -1.27
C ASP A 45 -22.17 -22.71 -1.83
N TYR A 46 -23.06 -22.19 -0.98
CA TYR A 46 -24.14 -21.33 -1.43
C TYR A 46 -23.58 -20.03 -2.03
N VAL A 47 -22.64 -19.37 -1.35
CA VAL A 47 -21.99 -18.15 -1.86
C VAL A 47 -21.16 -18.44 -3.12
N ARG A 48 -20.50 -19.61 -3.18
CA ARG A 48 -19.80 -20.08 -4.37
C ARG A 48 -20.74 -20.16 -5.59
N HIS A 49 -21.95 -20.69 -5.41
CA HIS A 49 -22.98 -20.72 -6.46
C HIS A 49 -23.46 -19.31 -6.82
N CYS A 50 -23.63 -18.42 -5.84
CA CYS A 50 -23.99 -17.02 -6.12
C CYS A 50 -22.97 -16.29 -7.00
N PHE A 51 -21.67 -16.58 -6.88
CA PHE A 51 -20.65 -15.96 -7.74
C PHE A 51 -20.86 -16.33 -9.22
N GLU A 52 -21.30 -17.55 -9.51
CA GLU A 52 -21.69 -17.98 -10.86
C GLU A 52 -22.99 -17.29 -11.32
N GLU A 53 -24.05 -17.41 -10.53
CA GLU A 53 -25.39 -16.92 -10.88
C GLU A 53 -25.42 -15.40 -11.11
N TYR A 54 -24.72 -14.64 -10.27
CA TYR A 54 -24.65 -13.18 -10.34
C TYR A 54 -23.52 -12.67 -11.21
N ARG A 55 -22.76 -13.56 -11.86
CA ARG A 55 -21.65 -13.20 -12.76
C ARG A 55 -20.64 -12.28 -12.07
N MET A 56 -20.28 -12.58 -10.82
CA MET A 56 -19.32 -11.80 -10.03
C MET A 56 -17.86 -12.06 -10.46
N LEU A 57 -17.62 -12.13 -11.77
CA LEU A 57 -16.32 -12.44 -12.37
C LEU A 57 -15.62 -13.63 -11.68
N PRO A 58 -16.29 -14.81 -11.59
CA PRO A 58 -15.74 -15.94 -10.84
C PRO A 58 -14.49 -16.50 -11.51
N ASP A 59 -13.60 -17.06 -10.69
CA ASP A 59 -12.54 -17.93 -11.17
C ASP A 59 -13.10 -19.29 -11.65
N SER A 60 -12.27 -20.14 -12.25
CA SER A 60 -12.71 -21.45 -12.76
C SER A 60 -13.17 -22.40 -11.65
N SER A 61 -12.77 -22.18 -10.40
CA SER A 61 -13.28 -22.93 -9.26
C SER A 61 -14.57 -22.35 -8.68
N PHE A 62 -14.98 -21.13 -9.06
CA PHE A 62 -16.04 -20.34 -8.42
C PHE A 62 -15.81 -20.01 -6.94
N ARG A 63 -14.68 -20.42 -6.36
CA ARG A 63 -14.35 -20.11 -4.96
C ARG A 63 -14.03 -18.63 -4.78
N TYR A 64 -13.56 -17.97 -5.83
CA TYR A 64 -13.22 -16.56 -5.82
C TYR A 64 -14.08 -15.80 -6.83
N GLY A 65 -14.59 -14.65 -6.42
CA GLY A 65 -15.22 -13.65 -7.27
C GLY A 65 -14.46 -12.33 -7.21
N ALA A 66 -14.75 -11.42 -8.14
CA ALA A 66 -14.16 -10.10 -8.14
C ALA A 66 -15.20 -8.98 -8.30
N LEU A 67 -15.03 -7.93 -7.52
CA LEU A 67 -15.59 -6.62 -7.82
C LEU A 67 -14.53 -5.82 -8.57
N TYR A 68 -14.87 -5.37 -9.77
CA TYR A 68 -13.97 -4.69 -10.69
C TYR A 68 -14.56 -3.32 -11.04
N ARG A 69 -13.77 -2.26 -10.81
CA ARG A 69 -14.09 -0.90 -11.21
C ARG A 69 -12.98 -0.39 -12.12
N PRO A 70 -13.19 -0.31 -13.45
CA PRO A 70 -12.13 0.01 -14.42
C PRO A 70 -11.61 1.45 -14.32
N THR A 71 -12.32 2.33 -13.63
CA THR A 71 -12.01 3.76 -13.59
C THR A 71 -12.46 4.39 -12.29
N HIS A 72 -11.59 5.21 -11.70
CA HIS A 72 -11.91 6.24 -10.74
C HIS A 72 -11.75 7.64 -11.35
N MET A 73 -12.35 8.65 -10.75
CA MET A 73 -12.35 10.01 -11.30
C MET A 73 -11.46 10.99 -10.49
N ILE A 74 -10.55 10.45 -9.65
CA ILE A 74 -9.55 11.19 -8.89
C ILE A 74 -10.18 12.41 -8.19
N GLY A 75 -9.80 13.63 -8.59
CA GLY A 75 -10.28 14.87 -7.99
C GLY A 75 -11.75 15.18 -8.26
N LEU A 76 -12.36 14.61 -9.31
CA LEU A 76 -13.79 14.80 -9.61
C LEU A 76 -14.70 14.09 -8.60
N GLU A 77 -14.21 13.04 -7.94
CA GLU A 77 -14.94 12.33 -6.87
C GLU A 77 -14.78 13.01 -5.50
N LEU A 78 -13.86 13.96 -5.34
CA LEU A 78 -13.57 14.63 -4.05
C LEU A 78 -14.81 15.31 -3.46
N GLY A 79 -15.68 15.88 -4.29
CA GLY A 79 -16.91 16.55 -3.84
C GLY A 79 -17.83 15.65 -3.02
N VAL A 80 -17.83 14.34 -3.27
CA VAL A 80 -18.59 13.35 -2.50
C VAL A 80 -18.08 13.26 -1.06
N SER A 81 -16.76 13.22 -0.88
CA SER A 81 -16.13 13.20 0.45
C SER A 81 -16.39 14.50 1.21
N VAL A 82 -16.34 15.65 0.53
CA VAL A 82 -16.67 16.96 1.13
C VAL A 82 -18.12 17.00 1.60
N ALA A 83 -19.07 16.58 0.76
CA ALA A 83 -20.48 16.53 1.12
C ALA A 83 -20.75 15.54 2.27
N SER A 84 -20.10 14.37 2.25
CA SER A 84 -20.21 13.37 3.32
C SER A 84 -19.76 13.93 4.67
N ALA A 85 -18.59 14.57 4.72
CA ALA A 85 -18.06 15.16 5.94
C ALA A 85 -18.92 16.34 6.42
N ALA A 86 -19.29 17.26 5.52
CA ALA A 86 -19.98 18.49 5.88
C ALA A 86 -21.46 18.29 6.24
N LEU A 87 -22.16 17.40 5.53
CA LEU A 87 -23.61 17.20 5.69
C LEU A 87 -23.96 16.04 6.63
N ARG A 88 -23.08 15.03 6.74
CA ARG A 88 -23.34 13.82 7.53
C ARG A 88 -22.34 13.61 8.66
N GLY A 89 -21.23 14.34 8.70
CA GLY A 89 -20.16 14.11 9.68
C GLY A 89 -19.45 12.76 9.48
N GLU A 90 -19.52 12.20 8.28
CA GLU A 90 -19.02 10.85 7.98
C GLU A 90 -17.78 10.90 7.07
N PRO A 91 -16.64 10.31 7.46
CA PRO A 91 -15.50 10.16 6.57
C PRO A 91 -15.80 9.08 5.50
N THR A 92 -15.33 9.31 4.27
CA THR A 92 -15.36 8.30 3.20
C THR A 92 -14.20 7.29 3.29
N GLY A 93 -13.23 7.56 4.17
CA GLY A 93 -12.16 6.66 4.57
C GLY A 93 -11.33 7.28 5.69
N ALA A 94 -10.89 6.47 6.66
CA ALA A 94 -10.02 6.90 7.75
C ALA A 94 -9.11 5.73 8.19
N PRO A 95 -7.85 6.00 8.56
CA PRO A 95 -6.96 4.97 9.08
C PRO A 95 -7.47 4.46 10.43
N THR A 96 -7.43 3.13 10.63
CA THR A 96 -7.84 2.47 11.88
C THR A 96 -6.67 1.83 12.62
N GLY A 97 -5.44 2.13 12.21
CA GLY A 97 -4.20 1.58 12.76
C GLY A 97 -3.08 1.57 11.72
N PHE A 98 -1.86 1.33 12.19
CA PHE A 98 -0.66 1.34 11.36
C PHE A 98 -0.23 -0.09 11.00
N ARG A 99 -0.75 -0.63 9.89
CA ARG A 99 -0.54 -2.04 9.50
C ARG A 99 0.55 -2.24 8.44
N ALA A 100 0.78 -1.21 7.63
CA ALA A 100 1.80 -1.21 6.59
C ALA A 100 2.46 0.17 6.54
N ASP A 101 3.68 0.19 6.02
CA ASP A 101 4.47 1.40 5.81
C ASP A 101 5.05 1.40 4.40
N VAL A 102 5.44 2.58 3.91
CA VAL A 102 6.12 2.74 2.62
C VAL A 102 7.54 3.23 2.87
N VAL A 103 8.48 2.29 2.84
CA VAL A 103 9.90 2.54 3.11
C VAL A 103 10.63 2.89 1.82
N ALA A 104 11.52 3.89 1.87
CA ALA A 104 12.36 4.25 0.75
C ALA A 104 13.34 3.12 0.42
N GLY A 105 13.39 2.71 -0.85
CA GLY A 105 14.37 1.77 -1.40
C GLY A 105 15.21 2.43 -2.47
N ALA A 106 16.51 2.14 -2.51
CA ALA A 106 17.42 2.73 -3.49
C ALA A 106 17.15 2.16 -4.90
N LYS A 107 17.11 3.05 -5.91
CA LYS A 107 16.99 2.69 -7.34
C LYS A 107 18.34 2.35 -8.00
N ARG A 108 19.43 2.76 -7.37
CA ARG A 108 20.82 2.59 -7.82
C ARG A 108 21.74 2.64 -6.60
N PRO A 109 23.04 2.35 -6.73
CA PRO A 109 23.99 2.65 -5.67
C PRO A 109 23.99 4.16 -5.38
N LEU A 110 23.94 4.53 -4.09
CA LEU A 110 23.97 5.90 -3.60
C LEU A 110 25.19 6.09 -2.71
N ALA A 111 25.93 7.18 -2.91
CA ALA A 111 27.10 7.51 -2.10
C ALA A 111 26.71 8.34 -0.88
N ARG A 112 27.51 8.21 0.18
CA ARG A 112 27.47 9.09 1.36
C ARG A 112 27.50 10.56 0.94
N GLY A 113 26.65 11.37 1.55
CA GLY A 113 26.55 12.80 1.32
C GLY A 113 25.69 13.19 0.11
N GLU A 114 25.28 12.24 -0.75
CA GLU A 114 24.24 12.53 -1.73
C GLU A 114 22.93 12.92 -1.02
N VAL A 115 22.20 13.87 -1.60
CA VAL A 115 20.92 14.34 -1.07
C VAL A 115 19.80 13.65 -1.84
N LEU A 116 18.96 12.91 -1.13
CA LEU A 116 17.86 12.17 -1.74
C LEU A 116 16.87 13.12 -2.44
N ASP A 117 16.47 12.77 -3.66
CA ASP A 117 15.51 13.54 -4.45
C ASP A 117 14.04 13.20 -4.15
N GLY A 118 13.78 12.16 -3.35
CA GLY A 118 12.46 11.78 -2.85
C GLY A 118 11.58 11.02 -3.84
N GLU A 119 10.27 10.98 -3.56
CA GLU A 119 9.28 10.31 -4.40
C GLU A 119 9.25 10.88 -5.83
N GLY A 120 9.15 10.01 -6.83
CA GLY A 120 9.15 10.39 -8.25
C GLY A 120 10.52 10.75 -8.82
N GLY A 121 11.55 10.85 -7.97
CA GLY A 121 12.94 11.09 -8.37
C GLY A 121 13.66 9.88 -8.95
N TYR A 122 14.98 9.97 -9.08
CA TYR A 122 15.87 8.96 -9.63
C TYR A 122 16.59 8.14 -8.56
N MET A 123 16.58 8.56 -7.29
CA MET A 123 17.37 7.89 -6.25
C MET A 123 16.58 6.82 -5.50
N VAL A 124 15.28 7.05 -5.23
CA VAL A 124 14.48 6.14 -4.40
C VAL A 124 13.11 5.79 -4.99
N TRP A 125 12.60 4.63 -4.60
CA TRP A 125 11.23 4.16 -4.84
C TRP A 125 10.58 3.73 -3.52
N GLY A 126 9.25 3.65 -3.47
CA GLY A 126 8.51 3.22 -2.29
C GLY A 126 8.26 1.72 -2.26
N ARG A 127 8.68 1.05 -1.19
CA ARG A 127 8.31 -0.34 -0.94
C ARG A 127 7.30 -0.42 0.20
N GLN A 128 6.12 -0.98 -0.09
CA GLN A 128 5.20 -1.36 0.97
C GLN A 128 5.79 -2.52 1.78
N VAL A 129 5.82 -2.39 3.10
CA VAL A 129 6.24 -3.43 4.05
C VAL A 129 5.25 -3.49 5.22
N PRO A 130 5.15 -4.63 5.94
CA PRO A 130 4.43 -4.67 7.20
C PRO A 130 4.96 -3.61 8.17
N ALA A 131 4.07 -2.92 8.89
CA ALA A 131 4.46 -1.85 9.81
C ALA A 131 5.42 -2.35 10.91
N ALA A 132 5.22 -3.57 11.41
CA ALA A 132 6.10 -4.18 12.41
C ALA A 132 7.54 -4.33 11.90
N ASP A 133 7.71 -4.72 10.63
CA ASP A 133 9.03 -4.86 10.02
C ASP A 133 9.69 -3.50 9.81
N SER A 134 8.93 -2.49 9.37
CA SER A 134 9.42 -1.11 9.24
C SER A 134 9.87 -0.54 10.59
N LEU A 135 9.09 -0.74 11.65
CA LEU A 135 9.44 -0.28 12.99
C LEU A 135 10.67 -1.00 13.53
N ALA A 136 10.78 -2.32 13.30
CA ALA A 136 11.92 -3.11 13.74
C ALA A 136 13.22 -2.74 13.02
N SER A 137 13.16 -2.39 11.73
CA SER A 137 14.32 -1.95 10.95
C SER A 137 14.59 -0.44 11.07
N GLY A 138 13.67 0.33 11.66
CA GLY A 138 13.72 1.79 11.64
C GLY A 138 13.64 2.36 10.22
N GLY A 139 12.76 1.83 9.38
CA GLY A 139 12.63 2.21 7.96
C GLY A 139 12.41 3.71 7.76
N LEU A 140 13.14 4.29 6.80
CA LEU A 140 12.98 5.68 6.39
C LEU A 140 11.71 5.81 5.53
N PRO A 141 10.69 6.58 5.93
CA PRO A 141 9.46 6.71 5.16
C PRO A 141 9.71 7.45 3.85
N LEU A 142 9.21 6.95 2.74
CA LEU A 142 9.40 7.57 1.42
C LEU A 142 8.97 9.05 1.41
N GLY A 143 7.84 9.35 2.05
CA GLY A 143 7.31 10.73 2.12
C GLY A 143 8.19 11.71 2.91
N LEU A 144 9.20 11.21 3.64
CA LEU A 144 10.17 12.00 4.40
C LEU A 144 11.60 11.85 3.85
N ALA A 145 11.76 11.18 2.70
CA ALA A 145 13.05 10.91 2.09
C ALA A 145 13.47 11.99 1.08
N SER A 146 12.77 13.12 0.97
CA SER A 146 13.14 14.20 0.05
C SER A 146 14.02 15.24 0.74
N GLY A 147 15.12 15.65 0.09
CA GLY A 147 16.01 16.70 0.59
C GLY A 147 16.91 16.28 1.76
N VAL A 148 16.97 14.98 2.08
CA VAL A 148 17.76 14.46 3.20
C VAL A 148 19.13 13.94 2.72
N PRO A 149 20.26 14.40 3.28
CA PRO A 149 21.59 13.89 2.95
C PRO A 149 21.84 12.50 3.52
N LEU A 150 22.50 11.62 2.77
CA LEU A 150 22.89 10.29 3.23
C LEU A 150 24.10 10.32 4.17
N THR A 151 24.09 9.50 5.21
CA THR A 151 25.17 9.40 6.21
C THR A 151 26.22 8.35 5.86
N ARG A 152 25.87 7.39 4.98
CA ARG A 152 26.72 6.32 4.46
C ARG A 152 26.35 5.95 3.02
N ASP A 153 27.14 5.07 2.41
CA ASP A 153 26.82 4.47 1.11
C ASP A 153 25.66 3.46 1.25
N ILE A 154 24.81 3.39 0.21
CA ILE A 154 23.62 2.53 0.12
C ILE A 154 23.67 1.74 -1.19
N ALA A 155 23.46 0.43 -1.12
CA ALA A 155 23.44 -0.43 -2.30
C ALA A 155 22.11 -0.30 -3.07
N GLU A 156 22.12 -0.62 -4.37
CA GLU A 156 20.90 -0.70 -5.16
C GLU A 156 19.91 -1.72 -4.57
N GLY A 157 18.63 -1.33 -4.49
CA GLY A 157 17.56 -2.16 -3.93
C GLY A 157 17.52 -2.24 -2.40
N GLU A 158 18.54 -1.70 -1.70
CA GLU A 158 18.55 -1.63 -0.24
C GLU A 158 17.44 -0.70 0.26
N LEU A 159 16.75 -1.12 1.34
CA LEU A 159 15.78 -0.28 2.03
C LEU A 159 16.50 0.61 3.02
N LEU A 160 16.21 1.90 2.96
CA LEU A 160 16.82 2.90 3.81
C LEU A 160 16.15 2.89 5.19
N SER A 161 16.95 3.19 6.20
CA SER A 161 16.55 3.41 7.58
C SER A 161 16.78 4.86 7.98
N TRP A 162 16.18 5.25 9.10
CA TRP A 162 16.41 6.55 9.73
C TRP A 162 17.89 6.83 9.99
N SER A 163 18.71 5.82 10.27
CA SER A 163 20.16 5.99 10.50
C SER A 163 20.96 6.27 9.23
N ASP A 164 20.38 6.03 8.06
CA ASP A 164 21.06 6.20 6.76
C ASP A 164 20.99 7.64 6.24
N ALA A 165 20.21 8.51 6.89
CA ALA A 165 19.99 9.88 6.49
C ALA A 165 20.16 10.87 7.65
N ALA A 166 20.63 12.07 7.33
CA ALA A 166 20.70 13.19 8.27
C ALA A 166 19.32 13.86 8.33
N ILE A 167 18.54 13.49 9.34
CA ILE A 167 17.16 13.94 9.52
C ILE A 167 17.12 15.16 10.45
N ASP A 168 16.29 16.14 10.09
CA ASP A 168 15.98 17.27 10.97
C ASP A 168 14.85 16.89 11.94
N ASP A 169 15.19 16.62 13.20
CA ASP A 169 14.20 16.32 14.25
C ASP A 169 13.34 17.55 14.65
N ALA A 170 13.69 18.76 14.19
CA ALA A 170 12.84 19.94 14.36
C ALA A 170 11.69 20.00 13.34
N ASP A 171 11.77 19.24 12.23
CA ASP A 171 10.73 19.20 11.21
C ASP A 171 9.41 18.65 11.81
N PRO A 172 8.29 19.38 11.70
CA PRO A 172 7.00 18.95 12.25
C PRO A 172 6.51 17.60 11.71
N ALA A 173 6.73 17.30 10.44
CA ALA A 173 6.33 16.03 9.82
C ALA A 173 7.17 14.87 10.37
N VAL A 174 8.48 15.08 10.56
CA VAL A 174 9.36 14.12 11.23
C VAL A 174 8.88 13.87 12.66
N ARG A 175 8.59 14.93 13.42
CA ARG A 175 8.11 14.80 14.81
C ARG A 175 6.80 14.02 14.90
N ILE A 176 5.80 14.37 14.08
CA ILE A 176 4.51 13.65 14.05
C ILE A 176 4.72 12.19 13.67
N ARG A 177 5.60 11.92 12.69
CA ARG A 177 5.93 10.55 12.29
C ARG A 177 6.57 9.77 13.44
N ARG A 178 7.50 10.36 14.18
CA ARG A 178 8.13 9.73 15.36
C ARG A 178 7.12 9.47 16.48
N GLU A 179 6.22 10.41 16.73
CA GLU A 179 5.12 10.24 17.69
C GLU A 179 4.20 9.09 17.28
N MET A 180 3.88 8.98 15.99
CA MET A 180 3.12 7.86 15.43
C MET A 180 3.87 6.52 15.62
N GLU A 181 5.16 6.45 15.26
CA GLU A 181 5.99 5.25 15.47
C GLU A 181 6.01 4.83 16.94
N ALA A 182 6.15 5.79 17.87
CA ALA A 182 6.11 5.52 19.30
C ALA A 182 4.74 5.01 19.78
N ALA A 183 3.64 5.59 19.27
CA ALA A 183 2.28 5.15 19.59
C ALA A 183 1.97 3.73 19.08
N PHE A 184 2.53 3.37 17.92
CA PHE A 184 2.33 2.07 17.26
C PHE A 184 3.50 1.09 17.44
N GLY A 185 4.47 1.41 18.30
CA GLY A 185 5.58 0.50 18.67
C GLY A 185 5.12 -0.74 19.45
N ARG A 186 3.83 -0.85 19.74
CA ARG A 186 3.15 -2.04 20.29
C ARG A 186 2.30 -2.65 19.18
N ALA A 187 2.14 -3.98 19.16
CA ALA A 187 1.30 -4.65 18.17
C ALA A 187 -0.12 -4.04 18.14
N ASN A 188 -0.62 -3.69 16.95
CA ASN A 188 -1.99 -3.20 16.80
C ASN A 188 -2.97 -4.24 17.32
N THR A 189 -3.90 -3.84 18.18
CA THR A 189 -5.08 -4.67 18.47
C THR A 189 -5.84 -4.85 17.16
N PRO A 190 -6.15 -6.08 16.73
CA PRO A 190 -7.04 -6.30 15.60
C PRO A 190 -8.36 -5.57 15.86
N PRO A 191 -9.01 -5.01 14.83
CA PRO A 191 -10.39 -4.56 15.01
C PRO A 191 -11.21 -5.77 15.52
N GLU A 192 -12.11 -5.53 16.47
CA GLU A 192 -13.02 -6.58 16.93
C GLU A 192 -13.69 -7.21 15.71
N SER A 193 -13.62 -8.54 15.60
CA SER A 193 -14.33 -9.23 14.52
C SER A 193 -15.81 -8.96 14.72
N HIS A 194 -16.41 -8.12 13.88
CA HIS A 194 -17.85 -8.13 13.72
C HIS A 194 -18.20 -9.47 13.09
N ALA A 195 -18.46 -10.47 13.94
CA ALA A 195 -19.16 -11.67 13.53
C ALA A 195 -20.54 -11.22 13.07
N ALA A 196 -20.75 -11.28 11.76
CA ALA A 196 -22.07 -11.28 11.13
C ALA A 196 -22.14 -12.55 10.30
#